data_AF-A0A3M1F513-F1
#
_entry.id   AF-A0A3M1F513-F1
#
_cell.length_a   1.000
_cell.length_b   1.000
_cell.length_c   1.000
_cell.angle_alpha   90.00
_cell.angle_beta   90.00
_cell.angle_gamma   90.00
#
_symmetry.space_group_name_H-M   'P 1'
#
loop_
_entity.id
_entity.type
_entity.pdbx_description
1 polymer ?
#
loop_
_entity_poly.entity_id
_entity_poly.type
_entity_poly.pdbx_seq_one_letter_code
_entity_poly.pdbx_strand_id
1 'polypeptide(L)'
;MQPPSQEAHRFAVYLHIPYCRVQCPYCTFYTVSAKERGDTAQRFVAAVIEEWRLRVLPRLARGERVSTLYLGGGTPSDLPLPALDRLLGTFAEAIPGGLHTLSEVTVECNPESATPDLLDLLRERGVNRISLGIQA
;
A
#
# COMPACT_ATOMS: atom_id res chain seq x y z
N MET A 1 -4.51 -35.56 -24.10
CA MET A 1 -4.67 -35.15 -22.69
C MET A 1 -3.90 -33.83 -22.56
N GLN A 2 -4.59 -32.69 -22.65
CA GLN A 2 -3.94 -31.39 -22.40
C GLN A 2 -3.59 -31.34 -20.91
N PRO A 3 -2.37 -30.90 -20.53
CA PRO A 3 -2.07 -30.68 -19.12
C PRO A 3 -3.05 -29.63 -18.58
N PRO A 4 -3.49 -29.75 -17.32
CA PRO A 4 -4.28 -28.69 -16.69
C PRO A 4 -3.50 -27.40 -16.82
N SER A 5 -4.14 -26.35 -17.35
CA SER A 5 -3.57 -25.01 -17.39
C SER A 5 -3.09 -24.67 -15.99
N GLN A 6 -1.78 -24.50 -15.80
CA GLN A 6 -1.22 -24.09 -14.52
C GLN A 6 -1.74 -22.69 -14.22
N GLU A 7 -2.82 -22.57 -13.46
CA GLU A 7 -3.24 -21.30 -12.91
C GLU A 7 -2.11 -20.80 -12.02
N ALA A 8 -1.51 -19.67 -12.41
CA ALA A 8 -0.51 -19.01 -11.59
C ALA A 8 -1.11 -18.75 -10.20
N HIS A 9 -0.49 -19.30 -9.16
CA HIS A 9 -0.96 -19.14 -7.79
C HIS A 9 -1.02 -17.65 -7.43
N ARG A 10 -2.23 -17.17 -7.11
CA ARG A 10 -2.50 -15.76 -6.78
C ARG A 10 -2.49 -15.54 -5.29
N PHE A 11 -1.99 -14.38 -4.86
CA PHE A 11 -2.05 -13.96 -3.46
C PHE A 11 -2.40 -12.49 -3.33
N ALA A 12 -2.80 -12.09 -2.12
CA ALA A 12 -3.06 -10.71 -1.75
C ALA A 12 -1.95 -10.21 -0.81
N VAL A 13 -1.69 -8.90 -0.85
CA VAL A 13 -0.76 -8.22 0.05
C VAL A 13 -1.52 -7.15 0.81
N TYR A 14 -1.44 -7.21 2.14
CA TYR A 14 -1.85 -6.14 3.03
C TYR A 14 -0.60 -5.47 3.61
N LEU A 15 -0.54 -4.15 3.52
CA LEU A 15 0.49 -3.35 4.17
C LEU A 15 -0.14 -2.46 5.23
N HIS A 16 0.28 -2.67 6.48
CA HIS A 16 -0.12 -1.85 7.60
C HIS A 16 0.78 -0.60 7.70
N ILE A 17 0.21 0.58 7.52
CA ILE A 17 0.89 1.86 7.71
C ILE A 17 0.44 2.43 9.06
N PRO A 18 1.31 2.51 10.06
CA PRO A 18 0.89 2.81 11.43
C PRO A 18 0.76 4.31 11.70
N TYR A 19 0.81 5.21 10.71
CA TYR A 19 0.84 6.65 10.99
C TYR A 19 -0.55 7.26 10.95
N CYS A 20 -0.91 8.04 11.97
CA CYS A 20 -2.10 8.87 11.98
C CYS A 20 -1.77 10.30 12.36
N ARG A 21 -2.46 11.27 11.77
CA ARG A 21 -2.43 12.65 12.22
C ARG A 21 -2.89 12.80 13.67
N VAL A 22 -3.99 12.13 14.02
CA VAL A 22 -4.58 12.09 15.37
C VAL A 22 -4.98 10.66 15.70
N GLN A 23 -4.77 10.25 16.96
CA GLN A 23 -5.29 8.99 17.45
C GLN A 23 -6.75 9.18 17.86
N CYS A 24 -7.67 8.52 17.16
CA CYS A 24 -9.09 8.57 17.47
C CYS A 24 -9.38 7.75 18.74
N PRO A 25 -10.25 8.22 19.65
CA PRO A 25 -10.51 7.55 20.93
C PRO A 25 -11.16 6.15 20.78
N TYR A 26 -11.80 5.90 19.64
CA TYR A 26 -12.41 4.62 19.30
C TYR A 26 -11.46 3.68 18.53
N CYS A 27 -10.28 4.15 18.11
CA CYS A 27 -9.39 3.37 17.26
C CYS A 27 -8.64 2.30 18.07
N THR A 28 -8.81 1.04 17.70
CA THR A 28 -8.10 -0.12 18.29
C THR A 28 -6.92 -0.60 17.44
N PHE A 29 -6.64 0.04 16.31
CA PHE A 29 -5.47 -0.28 15.49
C PHE A 29 -4.19 0.28 16.13
N TYR A 30 -3.08 -0.42 15.90
CA TYR A 30 -1.77 0.13 16.25
C TYR A 30 -1.50 1.37 15.41
N THR A 31 -1.28 2.49 16.08
CA THR A 31 -0.99 3.76 15.41
C THR A 31 0.12 4.50 16.15
N VAL A 32 0.83 5.35 15.41
CA VAL A 32 1.90 6.23 15.84
C VAL A 32 1.45 7.63 15.43
N SER A 33 1.35 8.52 16.42
CA SER A 33 0.85 9.87 16.16
C SER A 33 1.86 10.68 15.34
N ALA A 34 1.38 11.69 14.61
CA ALA A 34 2.25 12.61 13.86
C ALA A 34 3.32 13.28 14.73
N LYS A 35 3.07 13.48 16.04
CA LYS A 35 4.03 14.02 17.01
C LYS A 35 5.21 13.07 17.25
N GLU A 36 4.96 11.77 17.24
CA GLU A 36 5.96 10.73 17.47
C GLU A 36 6.63 10.27 16.17
N ARG A 37 6.01 10.58 15.03
CA ARG A 37 6.52 10.19 13.70
C ARG A 37 7.91 10.73 13.43
N GLY A 38 8.18 12.02 13.64
CA GLY A 38 9.47 12.64 13.26
C GLY A 38 9.92 12.23 11.84
N ASP A 39 11.18 11.80 11.69
CA ASP A 39 11.75 11.26 10.44
C ASP A 39 11.58 9.73 10.29
N THR A 40 10.77 9.09 11.13
CA THR A 40 10.61 7.62 11.09
C THR A 40 9.90 7.13 9.83
N ALA A 41 9.12 7.97 9.15
CA ALA A 41 8.39 7.59 7.94
C ALA A 41 9.32 7.12 6.82
N GLN A 42 10.46 7.79 6.62
CA GLN A 42 11.43 7.41 5.59
C GLN A 42 12.10 6.06 5.92
N ARG A 43 12.48 5.87 7.18
CA ARG A 43 13.01 4.60 7.68
C ARG A 43 11.99 3.47 7.57
N PHE A 44 10.73 3.75 7.89
CA PHE A 44 9.64 2.78 7.76
C PHE A 44 9.45 2.36 6.30
N VAL A 45 9.36 3.32 5.37
CA VAL A 45 9.25 3.01 3.93
C VAL A 45 10.45 2.21 3.44
N ALA A 46 11.66 2.55 3.87
CA ALA A 46 12.85 1.77 3.53
C ALA A 46 12.78 0.33 4.05
N ALA A 47 12.33 0.13 5.30
CA ALA A 47 12.16 -1.19 5.89
C ALA A 47 11.07 -2.01 5.18
N VAL A 48 9.95 -1.40 4.82
CA VAL A 48 8.87 -2.05 4.06
C VAL A 48 9.33 -2.46 2.67
N ILE A 49 10.10 -1.60 1.99
CA ILE A 49 10.69 -1.93 0.68
C ILE A 49 11.60 -3.15 0.81
N GLU A 50 12.44 -3.20 1.85
CA GLU A 50 13.30 -4.36 2.08
C GLU A 50 12.47 -5.63 2.39
N GLU A 51 11.42 -5.51 3.20
CA GLU A 51 10.51 -6.63 3.47
C GLU A 51 9.81 -7.13 2.19
N TRP A 52 9.39 -6.22 1.30
CA TRP A 52 8.86 -6.58 -0.01
C TRP A 52 9.88 -7.36 -0.84
N ARG A 53 11.16 -6.91 -0.85
CA ARG A 53 12.24 -7.63 -1.52
C ARG A 53 12.45 -9.04 -0.97
N LEU A 54 12.39 -9.20 0.34
CA LEU A 54 12.62 -10.48 1.01
C LEU A 54 11.44 -11.44 0.91
N ARG A 55 10.20 -10.93 0.89
CA ARG A 55 9.00 -11.77 1.00
C ARG A 55 8.19 -11.89 -0.28
N VAL A 56 8.13 -10.85 -1.10
CA VAL A 56 7.26 -10.79 -2.29
C VAL A 56 8.01 -11.14 -3.56
N LEU A 57 9.20 -10.56 -3.78
CA LEU A 57 9.98 -10.85 -4.99
C LEU A 57 10.29 -12.34 -5.21
N PRO A 58 10.64 -13.14 -4.18
CA PRO A 58 10.87 -14.57 -4.39
C PRO A 58 9.61 -15.33 -4.85
N ARG A 59 8.41 -14.87 -4.44
CA ARG A 59 7.14 -15.44 -4.89
C ARG A 59 6.88 -15.12 -6.36
N LEU A 60 7.09 -13.86 -6.74
CA LEU A 60 6.97 -13.41 -8.13
C LEU A 60 7.94 -14.17 -9.05
N ALA A 61 9.19 -14.37 -8.60
CA ALA A 61 10.21 -15.12 -9.34
C ALA A 61 9.82 -16.61 -9.55
N ARG A 62 9.03 -17.20 -8.65
CA ARG A 62 8.46 -18.56 -8.81
C ARG A 62 7.22 -18.61 -9.70
N GLY A 63 6.79 -17.48 -10.26
CA GLY A 63 5.62 -17.41 -11.13
C GLY A 63 4.31 -17.14 -10.40
N GLU A 64 4.31 -16.91 -9.09
CA GLU A 64 3.11 -16.44 -8.37
C GLU A 64 2.73 -15.01 -8.84
N ARG A 65 1.48 -14.61 -8.59
CA ARG A 65 0.97 -13.28 -8.98
C ARG A 65 0.29 -12.60 -7.81
N VAL A 66 0.58 -11.31 -7.61
CA VAL A 66 -0.22 -10.46 -6.73
C VAL A 66 -1.52 -10.17 -7.45
N SER A 67 -2.65 -10.40 -6.77
CA SER A 67 -3.98 -10.07 -7.27
C SER A 67 -4.51 -8.78 -6.65
N THR A 68 -4.28 -8.61 -5.35
CA THR A 68 -4.76 -7.47 -4.57
C THR A 68 -3.62 -6.87 -3.75
N LEU A 69 -3.54 -5.55 -3.72
CA LEU A 69 -2.71 -4.78 -2.82
C LEU A 69 -3.60 -3.85 -2.00
N TYR A 70 -3.52 -3.93 -0.68
CA TYR A 70 -4.29 -3.09 0.22
C TYR A 70 -3.36 -2.38 1.20
N LEU A 71 -3.34 -1.05 1.16
CA LEU A 71 -2.65 -0.21 2.13
C LEU A 71 -3.67 0.30 3.14
N GLY A 72 -3.51 -0.06 4.41
CA GLY A 72 -4.41 0.35 5.48
C GLY A 72 -3.72 0.51 6.83
N GLY A 73 -4.51 0.63 7.90
CA GLY A 73 -4.00 0.62 9.27
C GLY A 73 -4.34 1.90 10.03
N GLY A 74 -3.36 2.78 10.16
CA GLY A 74 -3.59 4.14 10.62
C GLY A 74 -4.24 4.96 9.52
N THR A 75 -3.46 5.79 8.85
CA THR A 75 -3.92 6.61 7.73
C THR A 75 -2.82 6.61 6.67
N PRO A 76 -2.80 5.65 5.72
CA PRO A 76 -1.82 5.59 4.64
C PRO A 76 -1.64 6.92 3.89
N SER A 77 -2.74 7.63 3.66
CA SER A 77 -2.78 8.97 3.07
C SER A 77 -2.11 10.08 3.90
N ASP A 78 -1.78 9.86 5.17
CA ASP A 78 -0.99 10.79 6.00
C ASP A 78 0.53 10.60 5.81
N LEU A 79 0.97 9.58 5.06
CA LEU A 79 2.35 9.50 4.65
C LEU A 79 2.71 10.72 3.79
N PRO A 80 3.91 11.30 3.95
CA PRO A 80 4.37 12.33 3.03
C PRO A 80 4.30 11.82 1.57
N LEU A 81 3.80 12.64 0.66
CA LEU A 81 3.62 12.27 -0.76
C LEU A 81 4.88 11.61 -1.37
N PRO A 82 6.11 12.13 -1.17
CA PRO A 82 7.31 11.49 -1.73
C PRO A 82 7.57 10.09 -1.17
N ALA A 83 7.18 9.84 0.09
CA ALA A 83 7.35 8.54 0.73
C ALA A 83 6.34 7.51 0.17
N LEU A 84 5.09 7.93 -0.02
CA LEU A 84 4.05 7.11 -0.64
C LEU A 84 4.34 6.83 -2.12
N ASP A 85 4.80 7.85 -2.85
CA ASP A 85 5.22 7.74 -4.25
C ASP A 85 6.35 6.71 -4.41
N ARG A 86 7.39 6.84 -3.59
CA ARG A 86 8.52 5.88 -3.57
C ARG A 86 8.05 4.46 -3.28
N LEU A 87 7.13 4.28 -2.34
CA LEU A 87 6.60 2.99 -1.94
C LEU A 87 5.82 2.33 -3.09
N LEU A 88 4.82 3.04 -3.64
CA LEU A 88 3.99 2.54 -4.73
C LEU A 88 4.79 2.34 -6.03
N GLY A 89 5.72 3.25 -6.32
CA GLY A 89 6.66 3.12 -7.45
C GLY A 89 7.49 1.85 -7.35
N THR A 90 8.06 1.57 -6.17
CA THR A 90 8.85 0.35 -5.96
C THR A 90 8.01 -0.93 -6.15
N PHE A 91 6.76 -0.93 -5.69
CA PHE A 91 5.86 -2.07 -5.89
C PHE A 91 5.46 -2.23 -7.36
N ALA A 92 5.20 -1.13 -8.06
CA ALA A 92 4.88 -1.14 -9.48
C ALA A 92 6.04 -1.67 -10.33
N GLU A 93 7.29 -1.27 -10.04
CA GLU A 93 8.48 -1.76 -10.74
C GLU A 93 8.71 -3.26 -10.53
N ALA A 94 8.38 -3.77 -9.34
CA ALA A 94 8.52 -5.18 -9.00
C ALA A 94 7.48 -6.09 -9.65
N ILE A 95 6.28 -5.57 -9.93
CA ILE A 95 5.17 -6.35 -10.47
C ILE A 95 5.24 -6.33 -12.00
N PRO A 96 5.24 -7.49 -12.68
CA PRO A 96 5.22 -7.54 -14.15
C PRO A 96 4.02 -6.77 -14.71
N GLY A 97 4.30 -5.72 -15.48
CA GLY A 97 3.28 -4.83 -16.03
C GLY A 97 2.76 -3.77 -15.05
N GLY A 98 3.24 -3.70 -13.81
CA GLY A 98 2.86 -2.65 -12.85
C GLY A 98 1.54 -2.87 -12.13
N LEU A 99 1.24 -1.96 -11.20
CA LEU A 99 0.10 -2.06 -10.28
C LEU A 99 -1.27 -2.06 -10.98
N HIS A 100 -1.38 -1.44 -12.15
CA HIS A 100 -2.62 -1.41 -12.94
C HIS A 100 -3.06 -2.79 -13.47
N THR A 101 -2.19 -3.80 -13.38
CA THR A 101 -2.51 -5.19 -13.74
C THR A 101 -3.21 -5.98 -12.62
N LEU A 102 -3.20 -5.45 -11.40
CA LEU A 102 -3.88 -6.05 -10.25
C LEU A 102 -5.39 -5.82 -10.36
N SER A 103 -6.18 -6.77 -9.85
CA SER A 103 -7.64 -6.62 -9.80
C SER A 103 -8.04 -5.50 -8.84
N GLU A 104 -7.30 -5.33 -7.75
CA GLU A 104 -7.55 -4.26 -6.78
C GLU A 104 -6.24 -3.71 -6.22
N VAL A 105 -6.14 -2.39 -6.20
CA VAL A 105 -5.14 -1.64 -5.45
C VAL A 105 -5.90 -0.61 -4.63
N THR A 106 -5.99 -0.86 -3.32
CA THR A 106 -6.71 -0.02 -2.36
C THR A 106 -5.74 0.79 -1.50
N VAL A 107 -6.06 2.07 -1.28
CA VAL A 107 -5.43 2.90 -0.23
C VAL A 107 -6.50 3.47 0.70
N GLU A 108 -6.33 3.31 2.01
CA GLU A 108 -7.16 3.98 3.02
C GLU A 108 -6.83 5.48 3.12
N CYS A 109 -7.88 6.29 3.08
CA CYS A 109 -7.84 7.74 3.14
C CYS A 109 -8.80 8.29 4.21
N ASN A 110 -8.50 9.49 4.70
CA ASN A 110 -9.48 10.31 5.43
C ASN A 110 -9.87 11.53 4.56
N PRO A 111 -11.03 12.16 4.79
CA PRO A 111 -11.44 13.36 4.07
C PRO A 111 -10.40 14.48 4.13
N GLU A 112 -9.73 14.67 5.26
CA GLU A 112 -8.73 15.72 5.45
C GLU A 112 -7.40 15.48 4.73
N SER A 113 -7.09 14.24 4.35
CA SER A 113 -5.85 13.86 3.68
C SER A 113 -6.02 13.60 2.18
N ALA A 114 -7.25 13.40 1.70
CA ALA A 114 -7.61 13.17 0.29
C ALA A 114 -7.50 14.45 -0.57
N THR A 115 -6.32 15.06 -0.60
CA THR A 115 -6.00 16.24 -1.43
C THR A 115 -5.93 15.89 -2.93
N PRO A 116 -6.13 16.86 -3.84
CA PRO A 116 -5.98 16.63 -5.29
C PRO A 116 -4.64 15.99 -5.66
N ASP A 117 -3.53 16.54 -5.16
CA ASP A 117 -2.18 16.01 -5.43
C ASP A 117 -2.00 14.55 -4.99
N LEU A 118 -2.59 14.17 -3.84
CA LEU A 118 -2.60 12.79 -3.40
C LEU A 118 -3.41 11.91 -4.36
N LEU A 119 -4.61 12.34 -4.73
CA LEU A 119 -5.50 11.55 -5.59
C LEU A 119 -4.89 11.35 -6.99
N ASP A 120 -4.26 12.38 -7.54
CA ASP A 120 -3.53 12.31 -8.80
C ASP A 120 -2.37 11.31 -8.70
N LEU A 121 -1.55 11.41 -7.66
CA LEU A 121 -0.47 10.45 -7.38
C LEU A 121 -0.99 9.00 -7.29
N LEU A 122 -2.05 8.77 -6.51
CA LEU A 122 -2.65 7.45 -6.34
C LEU A 122 -3.10 6.88 -7.69
N ARG A 123 -3.80 7.70 -8.49
CA ARG A 123 -4.28 7.31 -9.83
C ARG A 123 -3.12 6.98 -10.76
N GLU A 124 -2.10 7.84 -10.83
CA GLU A 124 -0.90 7.64 -11.65
C GLU A 124 -0.16 6.35 -11.28
N ARG A 125 -0.13 6.00 -10.00
CA ARG A 125 0.48 4.77 -9.49
C ARG A 125 -0.40 3.53 -9.64
N GLY A 126 -1.58 3.65 -10.24
CA GLY A 126 -2.46 2.52 -10.54
C GLY A 126 -3.38 2.10 -9.40
N VAL A 127 -3.57 2.96 -8.39
CA VAL A 127 -4.60 2.78 -7.36
C VAL A 127 -5.97 2.93 -8.01
N ASN A 128 -6.82 1.91 -7.85
CA ASN A 128 -8.14 1.86 -8.49
C ASN A 128 -9.30 1.85 -7.48
N ARG A 129 -8.98 1.86 -6.18
CA ARG A 129 -9.97 1.94 -5.10
C ARG A 129 -9.42 2.76 -3.93
N ILE A 130 -10.29 3.58 -3.33
CA ILE A 130 -10.01 4.28 -2.08
C ILE A 130 -11.04 3.84 -1.05
N SER A 131 -10.57 3.60 0.18
CA SER A 131 -11.44 3.36 1.34
C SER A 131 -11.42 4.62 2.20
N LEU A 132 -12.55 5.32 2.35
CA LEU A 132 -12.62 6.63 2.99
C LEU A 132 -13.22 6.53 4.40
N GLY A 133 -12.44 6.89 5.43
CA GLY A 133 -12.88 6.94 6.82
C GLY A 133 -13.73 8.18 7.12
N ILE A 134 -15.06 8.07 7.05
CA ILE A 134 -15.99 9.20 7.30
C ILE A 134 -16.30 9.43 8.80
N GLN A 135 -15.98 8.45 9.64
CA GLN A 135 -16.37 8.32 11.06
C GLN A 135 -16.62 9.67 11.78
N ALA A 136 -17.85 9.82 12.30
CA ALA A 136 -18.38 11.03 12.94
C ALA A 136 -18.19 11.05 14.46
#